data_AF-A0A6N3AKT4-F1
#
_entry.id   AF-A0A6N3AKT4-F1
#
_cell.length_a   1.000
_cell.length_b   1.000
_cell.length_c   1.000
_cell.angle_alpha   90.00
_cell.angle_beta   90.00
_cell.angle_gamma   90.00
#
_symmetry.space_group_name_H-M   'P 1'
#
loop_
_entity.id
_entity.type
_entity.pdbx_description
1 polymer ?
#
loop_
_entity_poly.entity_id
_entity_poly.type
_entity_poly.pdbx_seq_one_letter_code
_entity_poly.pdbx_strand_id
1 'polypeptide(L)'
;MLEPSKLGHILSANPALLNYQTSEGEFIKYKGRSYCWVSISRTGIIQLNQNIIDFLNLEIGMELLSIRSSDIAFTMGAKGPLLEKAENYDGEIKIY
;
A
#
# COMPACT_ATOMS: atom_id res chain seq x y z
N MET A 1 -16.44 -2.86 7.78
CA MET A 1 -15.49 -3.80 8.42
C MET A 1 -14.85 -4.64 7.32
N LEU A 2 -13.54 -4.92 7.37
CA LEU A 2 -12.82 -5.65 6.30
C LEU A 2 -12.98 -7.18 6.35
N GLU A 3 -13.45 -7.75 7.47
CA GLU A 3 -13.66 -9.20 7.64
C GLU A 3 -14.53 -9.87 6.58
N PRO A 4 -15.70 -9.32 6.16
CA PRO A 4 -16.50 -9.94 5.09
C PRO A 4 -15.93 -9.70 3.68
N SER A 5 -14.79 -9.02 3.53
CA SER A 5 -14.21 -8.72 2.22
C SER A 5 -13.36 -9.89 1.68
N LYS A 6 -12.97 -9.78 0.40
CA LYS A 6 -11.99 -10.69 -0.21
C LYS A 6 -10.64 -10.72 0.54
N LEU A 7 -10.33 -9.68 1.34
CA LEU A 7 -9.11 -9.60 2.14
C LEU A 7 -9.29 -10.15 3.57
N GLY A 8 -10.52 -10.48 3.98
CA GLY A 8 -10.82 -10.94 5.34
C GLY A 8 -9.98 -12.14 5.80
N HIS A 9 -9.71 -13.07 4.89
CA HIS A 9 -8.86 -14.24 5.17
C HIS A 9 -7.42 -13.91 5.58
N ILE A 10 -6.89 -12.73 5.19
CA ILE A 10 -5.57 -12.25 5.64
C ILE A 10 -5.67 -11.84 7.11
N LEU A 11 -6.74 -11.11 7.47
CA LEU A 11 -6.98 -10.63 8.82
C LEU A 11 -7.32 -11.77 9.79
N SER A 12 -8.14 -12.75 9.37
CA SER A 12 -8.44 -13.94 10.17
C SER A 12 -7.20 -14.80 10.44
N ALA A 13 -6.26 -14.87 9.48
CA ALA A 13 -4.99 -15.58 9.67
C ALA A 13 -3.98 -14.79 10.52
N ASN A 14 -4.18 -13.48 10.69
CA ASN A 14 -3.27 -12.58 11.39
C ASN A 14 -4.06 -11.68 12.37
N PRO A 15 -4.60 -12.25 13.46
CA PRO A 15 -5.50 -11.51 14.37
C PRO A 15 -4.83 -10.30 15.05
N ALA A 16 -3.51 -10.32 15.22
CA ALA A 16 -2.77 -9.16 15.73
C ALA A 16 -2.81 -7.96 14.77
N LEU A 17 -2.89 -8.19 13.46
CA LEU A 17 -3.07 -7.13 12.46
C LEU A 17 -4.51 -6.61 12.48
N LEU A 18 -5.50 -7.51 12.57
CA LEU A 18 -6.93 -7.15 12.66
C LEU A 18 -7.24 -6.28 13.89
N ASN A 19 -6.67 -6.66 15.04
CA ASN A 19 -6.94 -6.01 16.33
C ASN A 19 -5.97 -4.87 16.65
N TYR A 20 -5.16 -4.42 15.68
CA TYR A 20 -4.18 -3.33 15.85
C TYR A 20 -3.21 -3.55 17.03
N GLN A 21 -2.82 -4.81 17.26
CA GLN A 21 -1.87 -5.20 18.31
C GLN A 21 -0.40 -5.13 17.85
N THR A 22 -0.18 -5.08 16.53
CA THR A 22 1.12 -4.74 15.93
C THR A 22 1.32 -3.23 15.98
N SER A 23 2.57 -2.77 15.96
CA SER A 23 2.85 -1.34 15.90
C SER A 23 2.41 -0.77 14.55
N GLU A 24 2.03 0.50 14.50
CA GLU A 24 1.69 1.17 13.24
C GLU A 24 2.89 1.16 12.29
N GLY A 25 2.67 0.71 11.05
CA GLY A 25 3.73 0.55 10.05
C GLY A 25 4.61 -0.68 10.23
N GLU A 26 4.37 -1.51 11.24
CA GLU A 26 5.11 -2.76 11.42
C GLU A 26 4.64 -3.82 10.40
N PHE A 27 5.57 -4.31 9.59
CA PHE A 27 5.26 -5.31 8.57
C PHE A 27 5.27 -6.73 9.12
N ILE A 28 4.18 -7.45 8.85
CA ILE A 28 4.11 -8.91 8.98
C ILE A 28 4.20 -9.56 7.59
N LYS A 29 4.70 -10.79 7.53
CA LYS A 29 4.72 -11.59 6.28
C LYS A 29 3.57 -12.58 6.27
N TYR A 30 2.85 -12.64 5.16
CA TYR A 30 1.81 -13.64 4.92
C TYR A 30 1.78 -14.03 3.44
N LYS A 31 1.96 -15.33 3.14
CA LYS A 31 1.92 -15.90 1.78
C LYS A 31 2.73 -15.10 0.74
N GLY A 32 3.98 -14.79 1.08
CA GLY A 32 4.92 -14.09 0.19
C GLY A 32 4.65 -12.59 0.02
N ARG A 33 3.69 -12.02 0.75
CA ARG A 33 3.42 -10.58 0.78
C ARG A 33 3.62 -10.02 2.18
N SER A 34 3.88 -8.73 2.25
CA SER A 34 4.02 -7.99 3.51
C SER A 34 2.79 -7.12 3.74
N TYR A 35 2.33 -7.06 4.98
CA TYR A 35 1.15 -6.29 5.38
C TYR A 35 1.46 -5.52 6.65
N CYS A 36 1.00 -4.28 6.73
CA CYS A 36 1.00 -3.47 7.93
C CYS A 36 -0.28 -2.64 7.96
N TRP A 37 -0.53 -1.95 9.05
CA TRP A 37 -1.61 -0.97 9.16
C TRP A 37 -1.03 0.42 9.37
N VAL A 38 -1.71 1.42 8.82
CA VAL A 38 -1.45 2.84 9.03
C VAL A 38 -2.77 3.58 9.15
N SER A 39 -2.81 4.59 9.99
CA SER A 39 -3.94 5.48 10.15
C SER A 39 -4.04 6.45 8.98
N ILE A 40 -5.28 6.82 8.64
CA ILE A 40 -5.55 7.89 7.69
C ILE A 40 -5.95 9.11 8.52
N SER A 41 -5.28 10.24 8.30
CA SER A 41 -5.61 11.48 8.99
C SER A 41 -7.04 11.92 8.67
N ARG A 42 -7.60 12.83 9.47
CA ARG A 42 -8.92 13.43 9.20
C ARG A 42 -8.99 14.17 7.86
N THR A 43 -7.83 14.57 7.31
CA THR A 43 -7.72 15.24 6.01
C THR A 43 -7.39 14.26 4.87
N GLY A 44 -7.40 12.94 5.14
CA GLY A 44 -7.16 11.93 4.11
C GLY A 44 -5.68 11.62 3.84
N ILE A 45 -4.76 12.04 4.72
CA ILE A 45 -3.32 11.84 4.54
C ILE A 45 -2.91 10.50 5.14
N ILE A 46 -2.18 9.70 4.37
CA ILE A 46 -1.44 8.52 4.86
C ILE A 46 -0.02 8.97 5.13
N GLN A 47 0.42 8.89 6.38
CA GLN A 47 1.79 9.23 6.75
C GLN A 47 2.64 7.96 6.83
N LEU A 48 3.64 7.85 5.95
CA LEU A 48 4.61 6.76 5.98
C LEU A 48 5.77 7.16 6.89
N ASN A 49 6.01 6.40 7.95
CA ASN A 49 7.18 6.59 8.80
C ASN A 49 8.46 6.08 8.12
N GLN A 50 9.63 6.42 8.69
CA GLN A 50 10.91 6.06 8.09
C GLN A 50 11.07 4.55 7.90
N ASN A 51 10.59 3.73 8.85
CA ASN A 51 10.65 2.27 8.73
C ASN A 51 9.90 1.76 7.49
N ILE A 52 8.74 2.36 7.19
CA ILE A 52 7.97 1.98 5.99
C ILE A 52 8.69 2.43 4.72
N ILE A 53 9.19 3.67 4.71
CA ILE A 53 9.95 4.23 3.58
C ILE A 53 11.15 3.34 3.26
N ASP A 54 11.95 2.98 4.27
CA ASP A 54 13.13 2.14 4.12
C ASP A 54 12.75 0.72 3.65
N PHE A 55 11.71 0.12 4.25
CA PHE A 55 11.26 -1.22 3.89
C PHE A 55 10.77 -1.31 2.44
N LEU A 56 10.03 -0.30 1.99
CA LEU A 56 9.53 -0.20 0.62
C LEU A 56 10.57 0.35 -0.35
N ASN A 57 11.74 0.76 0.16
CA ASN A 57 12.80 1.42 -0.59
C ASN A 57 12.27 2.65 -1.37
N LEU A 58 11.56 3.52 -0.66
CA LEU A 58 11.01 4.78 -1.18
C LEU A 58 11.90 5.96 -0.79
N GLU A 59 11.70 7.10 -1.45
CA GLU A 59 12.38 8.35 -1.12
C GLU A 59 11.36 9.49 -1.07
N ILE A 60 11.65 10.52 -0.26
CA ILE A 60 10.81 11.72 -0.20
C ILE A 60 10.85 12.42 -1.56
N GLY A 61 9.69 12.77 -2.10
CA GLY A 61 9.56 13.37 -3.43
C GLY A 61 9.43 12.34 -4.56
N MET A 62 9.50 11.04 -4.27
CA MET A 62 9.21 10.00 -5.26
C MET A 62 7.75 10.03 -5.66
N GLU A 63 7.50 10.15 -6.97
CA GLU A 63 6.15 10.02 -7.54
C GLU A 63 5.72 8.55 -7.55
N LEU A 64 4.45 8.31 -7.18
CA LEU A 64 3.88 6.98 -7.15
C LEU A 64 2.82 6.85 -8.25
N LEU A 65 2.97 5.84 -9.11
CA LEU A 65 2.00 5.56 -10.15
C LEU A 65 0.72 4.99 -9.54
N SER A 66 -0.36 5.77 -9.62
CA SER A 66 -1.70 5.31 -9.23
C SER A 66 -2.27 4.37 -10.29
N ILE A 67 -2.49 3.11 -9.91
CA ILE A 67 -3.01 2.07 -10.78
C ILE A 67 -4.43 1.76 -10.34
N ARG A 68 -5.39 2.02 -11.24
CA ARG A 68 -6.79 1.60 -11.05
C ARG A 68 -6.86 0.07 -11.13
N SER A 69 -6.92 -0.58 -9.97
CA SER A 69 -7.04 -2.02 -9.85
C SER A 69 -8.50 -2.47 -9.81
N SER A 70 -8.73 -3.76 -9.60
CA SER A 70 -10.04 -4.29 -9.18
C SER A 70 -10.58 -3.50 -7.99
N ASP A 71 -11.92 -3.36 -7.88
CA ASP A 71 -12.69 -2.53 -6.93
C ASP A 71 -12.44 -2.77 -5.41
N ILE A 72 -11.34 -3.44 -5.05
CA ILE A 72 -10.99 -3.90 -3.71
C ILE A 72 -9.94 -2.98 -3.05
N ALA A 73 -9.02 -2.40 -3.82
CA ALA A 73 -7.94 -1.57 -3.28
C ALA A 73 -7.37 -0.59 -4.31
N PHE A 74 -6.86 0.54 -3.83
CA PHE A 74 -5.99 1.42 -4.61
C PHE A 74 -4.58 0.84 -4.62
N THR A 75 -3.97 0.74 -5.79
CA THR A 75 -2.61 0.24 -5.96
C THR A 75 -1.71 1.39 -6.36
N MET A 76 -0.60 1.56 -5.65
CA MET A 76 0.43 2.54 -5.98
C MET A 76 1.71 1.78 -6.36
N GLY A 77 2.31 2.12 -7.50
CA GLY A 77 3.57 1.56 -7.96
C GLY A 77 4.71 2.57 -7.85
N ALA A 78 5.87 2.14 -7.35
CA ALA A 78 7.07 2.97 -7.27
C ALA A 78 8.20 2.48 -8.18
N LYS A 79 8.29 1.17 -8.43
CA LYS A 79 9.38 0.52 -9.17
C LYS A 79 8.89 -0.67 -9.99
N GLY A 80 9.66 -1.03 -11.02
CA GLY A 80 9.45 -2.22 -11.85
C GLY A 80 8.72 -1.98 -13.18
N PRO A 81 8.33 -3.05 -13.90
CA PRO A 81 7.95 -2.98 -15.31
C PRO A 81 6.72 -2.12 -15.63
N LEU A 82 5.88 -1.82 -14.63
CA LEU A 82 4.73 -0.94 -14.82
C LEU A 82 5.15 0.53 -14.90
N LEU A 83 6.24 0.94 -14.22
CA LEU A 83 6.77 2.30 -14.37
C LEU A 83 7.42 2.47 -15.73
N GLU A 84 8.21 1.50 -16.19
CA GLU A 84 8.79 1.52 -17.54
C GLU A 84 7.70 1.66 -18.61
N LYS A 85 6.56 0.97 -18.44
CA LYS A 85 5.42 1.10 -19.36
C LYS A 85 4.73 2.45 -19.26
N ALA A 86 4.65 3.03 -18.07
CA ALA A 86 4.07 4.37 -17.88
C ALA A 86 4.96 5.46 -18.50
N GLU A 87 6.29 5.34 -18.38
CA GLU A 87 7.25 6.25 -19.00
C GLU A 87 7.21 6.20 -20.54
N ASN A 88 6.98 5.00 -21.10
CA ASN A 88 6.86 4.80 -22.55
C ASN A 88 5.42 4.96 -23.07
N TYR A 89 4.49 5.44 -22.23
CA TYR A 89 3.10 5.63 -22.64
C TYR A 89 2.96 6.98 -23.37
N ASP A 90 2.58 6.94 -24.65
CA ASP A 90 2.43 8.15 -25.48
C ASP A 90 1.23 9.05 -25.08
N GLY A 91 0.41 8.62 -24.11
CA GLY A 91 -0.74 9.38 -23.61
C GLY A 91 -0.44 10.18 -22.35
N GLU A 92 -1.45 10.92 -21.89
CA GLU A 92 -1.33 11.71 -20.66
C GLU A 92 -1.63 10.85 -19.42
N ILE A 93 -0.70 10.83 -18.48
CA ILE A 93 -0.93 10.33 -17.12
C ILE A 93 -1.14 11.53 -16.21
N LYS A 94 -2.32 11.61 -15.60
CA LYS A 94 -2.68 12.72 -14.71
C LYS A 94 -1.89 12.67 -13.41
N ILE A 95 -1.44 13.83 -12.97
CA ILE A 95 -0.80 14.06 -11.68
C ILE A 95 -1.88 14.59 -10.72
N TYR A 96 -1.95 14.03 -9.52
CA TYR A 96 -2.96 14.31 -8.50
C TYR A 96 -2.31 14.74 -7.18
#